data_AF-A0ABD5W426-F1
#
_entry.id   AF-A0ABD5W426-F1
#
_cell.length_a   1.000
_cell.length_b   1.000
_cell.length_c   1.000
_cell.angle_alpha   90.00
_cell.angle_beta   90.00
_cell.angle_gamma   90.00
#
_symmetry.space_group_name_H-M   'P 1'
#
loop_
_entity.id
_entity.type
_entity.pdbx_description
1 polymer ?
#
loop_
_entity_poly.entity_id
_entity_poly.type
_entity_poly.pdbx_seq_one_letter_code
_entity_poly.pdbx_strand_id
1 'polypeptide(L)'
;MDTGKILLWLVLGVVGLVVLNVVVSAVLAAIGLLWGLITTTATLAVVGGLLYGAYRLYGLVSGNDTGSSVSTSRNTSFSQNSDFGGTGNSVDDVQTRYANGEISEAELERELEREMDDDSDFDSIDRELQRERSS
;
A
#
# COMPACT_ATOMS: atom_id res chain seq x y z
N MET A 1 -4.31 -48.21 55.11
CA MET A 1 -3.93 -47.58 53.82
C MET A 1 -2.70 -46.75 54.11
N ASP A 2 -1.58 -47.07 53.46
CA ASP A 2 -0.29 -46.43 53.77
C ASP A 2 -0.34 -44.95 53.41
N THR A 3 -0.21 -44.08 54.41
CA THR A 3 -0.30 -42.61 54.29
C THR A 3 0.66 -42.04 53.23
N GLY A 4 1.80 -42.70 53.01
CA GLY A 4 2.76 -42.35 51.96
C GLY A 4 2.22 -42.52 50.54
N LYS A 5 1.37 -43.51 50.27
CA LYS A 5 0.76 -43.71 48.95
C LYS A 5 -0.26 -42.61 48.65
N ILE A 6 -1.02 -42.19 49.66
CA ILE A 6 -1.99 -41.09 49.55
C ILE A 6 -1.27 -39.78 49.25
N LEU A 7 -0.16 -39.50 49.93
CA LEU A 7 0.64 -38.31 49.68
C LEU A 7 1.21 -38.28 48.25
N LEU A 8 1.66 -39.43 47.75
CA LEU A 8 2.22 -39.55 46.40
C LEU A 8 1.15 -39.31 45.32
N TRP A 9 -0.04 -39.89 45.47
CA TRP A 9 -1.16 -39.63 44.57
C TRP A 9 -1.63 -38.17 44.61
N LEU A 10 -1.61 -37.54 45.79
CA LEU A 10 -1.94 -36.12 45.93
C LEU A 10 -0.93 -35.26 45.16
N VAL A 11 0.37 -35.47 45.38
CA VAL A 11 1.44 -34.73 44.69
C VAL A 11 1.34 -34.94 43.17
N LEU A 12 1.13 -36.18 42.72
CA LEU A 12 0.98 -36.49 41.30
C LEU A 12 -0.24 -35.79 40.69
N GLY A 13 -1.36 -35.75 41.43
CA GLY A 13 -2.56 -35.02 41.03
C GLY A 13 -2.31 -33.52 40.88
N VAL A 14 -1.62 -32.89 41.83
CA VAL A 14 -1.28 -31.46 41.78
C VAL A 14 -0.36 -31.16 40.60
N VAL A 15 0.67 -31.98 40.38
CA VAL A 15 1.58 -31.80 39.24
C VAL A 15 0.83 -31.92 37.91
N GLY A 16 -0.04 -32.92 37.77
CA GLY A 16 -0.88 -33.07 36.58
C GLY A 16 -1.80 -31.86 36.35
N LEU A 17 -2.37 -31.31 37.42
CA LEU A 17 -3.25 -30.15 37.35
C LEU A 17 -2.50 -28.89 36.92
N VAL A 18 -1.26 -28.70 37.40
CA VAL A 18 -0.39 -27.59 36.96
C VAL A 18 -0.09 -27.70 35.47
N VAL A 19 0.31 -28.88 34.99
CA VAL A 19 0.61 -29.08 33.56
C VAL A 19 -0.63 -28.81 32.70
N LEU A 20 -1.79 -29.32 33.12
CA LEU A 20 -3.04 -29.07 32.41
C LEU A 20 -3.38 -27.58 32.35
N ASN A 21 -3.17 -26.85 33.46
CA ASN A 21 -3.45 -25.43 33.53
C ASN A 21 -2.55 -24.63 32.56
N VAL A 22 -1.26 -24.98 32.48
CA VAL A 22 -0.33 -24.37 31.51
C VAL A 22 -0.81 -24.57 30.08
N VAL A 23 -1.25 -25.77 29.73
CA VAL A 23 -1.77 -26.07 28.38
C VAL A 23 -3.05 -25.28 28.08
N VAL A 24 -4.00 -25.27 29.02
CA VAL A 24 -5.25 -24.52 28.88
C VAL A 24 -4.97 -23.03 28.71
N SER A 25 -4.04 -22.48 29.50
CA SER A 25 -3.61 -21.08 29.39
C SER A 25 -2.98 -20.80 28.02
N ALA A 26 -2.13 -21.68 27.51
CA ALA A 26 -1.50 -21.50 26.20
C ALA A 26 -2.53 -21.49 25.06
N VAL A 27 -3.52 -22.40 25.12
CA VAL A 27 -4.59 -22.47 24.12
C VAL A 27 -5.46 -21.22 24.17
N LEU A 28 -5.89 -20.79 25.37
CA LEU A 28 -6.67 -19.57 25.55
C LEU A 28 -5.90 -18.33 25.08
N ALA A 29 -4.59 -18.26 25.37
CA ALA A 29 -3.75 -17.17 24.90
C ALA A 29 -3.70 -17.14 23.36
N ALA A 30 -3.52 -18.28 22.69
CA ALA A 30 -3.51 -18.35 21.24
C ALA A 30 -4.84 -17.90 20.61
N ILE A 31 -5.96 -18.35 21.17
CA ILE A 31 -7.30 -17.93 20.74
C ILE A 31 -7.49 -16.43 20.96
N GLY A 32 -7.09 -15.91 22.12
CA GLY A 32 -7.14 -14.48 22.44
C GLY A 32 -6.28 -13.65 21.48
N LEU A 33 -5.12 -14.16 21.08
CA LEU A 33 -4.23 -13.51 20.12
C LEU A 33 -4.90 -13.42 18.74
N LEU A 34 -5.46 -14.53 18.25
CA LEU A 34 -6.23 -14.58 17.00
C LEU A 34 -7.40 -13.60 17.03
N TRP A 35 -8.19 -13.60 18.11
CA TRP A 35 -9.30 -12.66 18.27
C TRP A 35 -8.83 -11.21 18.32
N GLY A 36 -7.71 -10.95 18.99
CA GLY A 36 -7.05 -9.66 19.04
C GLY A 36 -6.63 -9.18 17.65
N LEU A 37 -6.03 -10.04 16.82
CA LEU A 37 -5.67 -9.68 15.44
C LEU A 37 -6.90 -9.34 14.61
N ILE A 38 -7.96 -10.14 14.71
CA ILE A 38 -9.21 -9.91 13.97
C ILE A 38 -9.81 -8.56 14.37
N THR A 39 -9.93 -8.30 15.67
CA THR A 39 -10.51 -7.04 16.17
C THR A 39 -9.62 -5.83 15.85
N THR A 40 -8.30 -5.96 15.93
CA THR A 40 -7.36 -4.88 15.56
C THR A 40 -7.45 -4.57 14.06
N THR A 41 -7.49 -5.60 13.22
CA THR A 41 -7.62 -5.40 11.77
C THR A 41 -8.98 -4.81 11.41
N ALA A 42 -10.05 -5.29 12.04
CA ALA A 42 -11.39 -4.77 11.83
C ALA A 42 -11.54 -3.31 12.27
N THR A 43 -11.00 -2.95 13.45
CA THR A 43 -11.02 -1.56 13.92
C THR A 43 -10.21 -0.65 13.01
N LEU A 44 -9.04 -1.10 12.53
CA LEU A 44 -8.24 -0.35 11.56
C LEU A 44 -8.98 -0.15 10.23
N ALA A 45 -9.67 -1.20 9.74
CA ALA A 45 -10.48 -1.11 8.54
C ALA A 45 -11.68 -0.14 8.71
N VAL A 46 -12.34 -0.16 9.87
CA VAL A 46 -13.43 0.77 10.19
C VAL A 46 -12.90 2.20 10.24
N VAL A 47 -11.79 2.44 10.92
CA VAL A 47 -11.16 3.78 11.00
C VAL A 47 -10.75 4.26 9.61
N GLY A 48 -10.08 3.42 8.82
CA GLY A 48 -9.71 3.74 7.45
C GLY A 48 -10.92 4.03 6.56
N GLY A 49 -11.99 3.23 6.68
CA GLY A 49 -13.25 3.45 5.98
C GLY A 49 -13.93 4.75 6.37
N LEU A 50 -13.94 5.10 7.67
CA LEU A 50 -14.46 6.38 8.16
C LEU A 50 -13.66 7.57 7.64
N LEU A 51 -12.32 7.50 7.67
CA LEU A 51 -11.45 8.55 7.12
C LEU A 51 -11.67 8.73 5.61
N TYR A 52 -11.76 7.64 4.86
CA TYR A 52 -12.06 7.69 3.42
C TYR A 52 -13.44 8.28 3.15
N GLY A 53 -14.46 7.85 3.90
CA GLY A 53 -15.81 8.39 3.81
C GLY A 53 -15.86 9.89 4.15
N ALA A 54 -15.17 10.31 5.21
CA ALA A 54 -15.07 11.70 5.61
C ALA A 54 -14.33 12.55 4.55
N TYR A 55 -13.24 12.06 3.97
CA TYR A 55 -12.54 12.73 2.87
C TYR A 55 -13.44 12.88 1.64
N ARG A 56 -14.18 11.82 1.28
CA ARG A 56 -15.10 11.84 0.14
C ARG A 56 -16.28 12.80 0.37
N LEU A 57 -16.85 12.82 1.58
CA LEU A 57 -17.92 13.75 1.94
C LEU A 57 -17.42 15.18 2.01
N TYR A 58 -16.23 15.41 2.55
CA TYR A 58 -15.61 16.72 2.59
C TYR A 58 -15.40 17.25 1.18
N GLY A 59 -14.87 16.44 0.25
CA GLY A 59 -14.73 16.83 -1.16
C GLY A 59 -16.06 17.13 -1.87
N LEU A 60 -17.16 16.49 -1.46
CA LEU A 60 -18.50 16.77 -2.01
C LEU A 60 -19.10 18.06 -1.42
N VAL A 61 -18.93 18.30 -0.13
CA VAL A 61 -19.45 19.49 0.57
C VAL A 61 -18.59 20.73 0.26
N SER A 62 -17.28 20.57 0.14
CA SER A 62 -16.35 21.65 -0.26
C SER A 62 -16.34 21.91 -1.76
N GLY A 63 -16.89 20.99 -2.56
CA GLY A 63 -16.90 21.05 -4.03
C GLY A 63 -18.15 21.68 -4.64
N ASN A 64 -18.98 22.36 -3.87
CA ASN A 64 -20.25 22.91 -4.37
C ASN A 64 -20.12 24.22 -5.19
N ASP A 65 -18.90 24.57 -5.60
CA ASP A 65 -18.65 25.52 -6.69
C ASP A 65 -17.80 24.83 -7.76
N THR A 66 -18.41 23.96 -8.57
CA THR A 66 -18.32 23.92 -10.04
C THR A 66 -18.90 22.60 -10.57
N GLY A 67 -20.14 22.66 -11.07
CA GLY A 67 -20.60 22.03 -12.32
C GLY A 67 -20.39 20.53 -12.57
N SER A 68 -21.51 19.80 -12.58
CA SER A 68 -21.91 18.86 -13.63
C SER A 68 -20.96 17.70 -14.01
N SER A 69 -21.26 16.50 -13.53
CA SER A 69 -21.88 15.44 -14.37
C SER A 69 -21.77 14.07 -13.69
N VAL A 70 -22.91 13.42 -13.49
CA VAL A 70 -22.97 11.97 -13.41
C VAL A 70 -22.61 11.45 -14.80
N SER A 71 -21.37 10.99 -14.93
CA SER A 71 -20.94 10.11 -16.01
C SER A 71 -20.14 8.99 -15.37
N THR A 72 -20.79 7.84 -15.25
CA THR A 72 -20.13 6.54 -15.20
C THR A 72 -19.19 6.44 -16.40
N SER A 73 -17.91 6.78 -16.19
CA SER A 73 -16.78 6.28 -16.96
C SER A 73 -15.51 6.67 -16.22
N ARG A 74 -14.75 5.64 -15.82
CA ARG A 74 -13.35 5.79 -15.44
C ARG A 74 -12.60 6.32 -16.65
N ASN A 75 -12.48 7.64 -16.74
CA ASN A 75 -11.61 8.29 -17.70
C ASN A 75 -11.19 9.62 -17.08
N THR A 76 -10.34 9.56 -16.05
CA THR A 76 -9.69 10.75 -15.51
C THR A 76 -8.54 11.12 -16.43
N SER A 77 -8.90 11.84 -17.50
CA SER A 77 -8.00 12.74 -18.20
C SER A 77 -7.58 13.83 -17.22
N PHE A 78 -6.41 13.65 -16.60
CA PHE A 78 -5.68 14.75 -15.99
C PHE A 78 -5.06 15.56 -17.15
N SER A 79 -5.67 16.69 -17.49
CA SER A 79 -4.97 17.73 -18.25
C SER A 79 -3.97 18.39 -17.29
N GLN A 80 -2.76 17.84 -17.21
CA GLN A 80 -1.62 18.53 -16.62
C GLN A 80 -0.94 19.31 -17.73
N ASN A 81 -1.15 20.62 -17.68
CA ASN A 81 -0.33 21.71 -18.21
C ASN A 81 1.07 21.26 -18.70
N SER A 82 1.15 20.89 -19.98
CA SER A 82 2.38 20.49 -20.69
C SER A 82 3.19 21.73 -21.09
N ASP A 83 3.66 22.49 -20.10
CA ASP A 83 4.58 23.63 -20.30
C ASP A 83 5.85 23.48 -19.43
N PHE A 84 6.19 22.26 -19.03
CA PHE A 84 7.44 21.96 -18.32
C PHE A 84 7.96 20.55 -18.65
N GLY A 85 8.95 20.47 -19.55
CA GLY A 85 9.85 19.32 -19.71
C GLY A 85 9.24 18.05 -20.31
N GLY A 86 9.29 17.92 -21.62
CA GLY A 86 8.70 16.84 -22.41
C GLY A 86 9.41 15.49 -22.33
N THR A 87 9.45 14.88 -21.14
CA THR A 87 10.11 13.59 -20.92
C THR A 87 9.23 12.57 -20.18
N GLY A 88 8.38 13.01 -19.24
CA GLY A 88 7.49 12.08 -18.51
C GLY A 88 6.40 11.45 -19.39
N ASN A 89 5.94 12.19 -20.40
CA ASN A 89 4.80 11.80 -21.22
C ASN A 89 5.06 10.58 -22.12
N SER A 90 6.29 10.41 -22.62
CA SER A 90 6.66 9.28 -23.50
C SER A 90 6.75 7.97 -22.72
N VAL A 91 7.40 8.00 -21.55
CA VAL A 91 7.53 6.84 -20.66
C VAL A 91 6.16 6.38 -20.15
N ASP A 92 5.31 7.34 -19.78
CA ASP A 92 3.94 7.06 -19.32
C ASP A 92 3.08 6.43 -20.43
N ASP A 93 3.30 6.79 -21.70
CA ASP A 93 2.61 6.19 -22.86
C ASP A 93 3.03 4.72 -23.08
N VAL A 94 4.33 4.42 -23.04
CA VAL A 94 4.83 3.05 -23.21
C VAL A 94 4.34 2.14 -22.08
N GLN A 95 4.33 2.63 -20.84
CA GLN A 95 3.81 1.89 -19.68
C GLN A 95 2.31 1.63 -19.80
N THR A 96 1.55 2.60 -20.33
CA THR A 96 0.11 2.45 -20.59
C THR A 96 -0.16 1.37 -21.63
N ARG A 97 0.64 1.29 -22.70
CA ARG A 97 0.50 0.26 -23.75
C ARG A 97 0.83 -1.15 -23.24
N TYR A 98 1.82 -1.29 -22.35
CA TYR A 98 2.09 -2.56 -21.66
C TYR A 98 0.92 -2.99 -20.78
N ALA A 99 0.35 -2.07 -19.99
CA ALA A 99 -0.78 -2.36 -19.11
C ALA A 99 -2.05 -2.80 -19.89
N ASN A 100 -2.21 -2.31 -21.13
CA ASN A 100 -3.28 -2.73 -22.04
C ASN A 100 -2.96 -4.03 -22.79
N GLY A 101 -1.74 -4.58 -22.66
CA GLY A 101 -1.30 -5.79 -23.33
C GLY A 101 -0.98 -5.62 -24.81
N GLU A 102 -0.82 -4.36 -25.27
CA GLU A 102 -0.52 -4.04 -26.67
C GLU A 102 0.94 -4.30 -27.03
N ILE A 103 1.83 -4.26 -26.03
CA ILE A 103 3.25 -4.60 -26.16
C ILE A 103 3.64 -5.70 -25.18
N SER A 104 4.58 -6.54 -25.59
CA SER A 104 5.14 -7.57 -24.72
C SER A 104 6.20 -6.97 -23.78
N GLU A 105 6.46 -7.65 -22.65
CA GLU A 105 7.46 -7.22 -21.65
C GLU A 105 8.85 -7.02 -22.26
N ALA A 106 9.28 -7.89 -23.16
CA ALA A 106 10.57 -7.76 -23.85
C ALA A 106 10.64 -6.58 -24.83
N GLU A 107 9.48 -6.05 -25.25
CA GLU A 107 9.39 -4.88 -26.12
C GLU A 107 9.37 -3.59 -25.28
N LEU A 108 8.70 -3.62 -24.11
CA LEU A 108 8.71 -2.53 -23.13
C LEU A 108 10.13 -2.17 -22.71
N GLU A 109 10.95 -3.15 -22.34
CA GLU A 109 12.31 -2.90 -21.87
C GLU A 109 13.18 -2.21 -22.92
N ARG A 110 13.09 -2.64 -24.19
CA ARG A 110 13.86 -2.02 -25.28
C ARG A 110 13.45 -0.58 -25.54
N GLU A 111 12.16 -0.28 -25.44
CA GLU A 111 11.65 1.07 -25.72
C GLU A 111 11.93 2.01 -24.55
N LEU A 112 11.84 1.52 -23.32
CA LEU A 112 12.17 2.29 -22.11
C LEU A 112 13.66 2.66 -22.05
N GLU A 113 14.53 1.72 -22.44
CA GLU A 113 15.98 1.96 -22.53
C GLU A 113 16.31 3.00 -23.60
N ARG A 114 15.66 2.95 -24.77
CA ARG A 114 15.84 3.95 -25.82
C ARG A 114 15.43 5.35 -25.35
N GLU A 115 14.29 5.49 -24.68
CA GLU A 115 13.81 6.80 -24.23
C GLU A 115 14.73 7.38 -23.14
N MET A 116 15.21 6.55 -22.20
CA MET A 116 16.18 7.01 -21.18
C MET A 116 17.55 7.41 -21.75
N ASP A 117 18.00 6.73 -22.81
CA ASP A 117 19.26 7.07 -23.48
C ASP A 117 19.15 8.34 -24.33
N ASP A 118 17.99 8.61 -24.96
CA ASP A 118 17.74 9.82 -25.77
C ASP A 118 17.61 11.09 -24.90
N ASP A 119 17.20 10.94 -23.63
CA ASP A 119 17.21 12.02 -22.63
C ASP A 119 18.63 12.47 -22.22
N SER A 120 19.71 11.83 -22.68
CA SER A 120 21.07 12.31 -22.38
C SER A 120 21.47 13.59 -23.14
N ASP A 121 20.63 14.09 -24.05
CA ASP A 121 20.80 15.34 -24.80
C ASP A 121 20.39 16.63 -24.04
N PHE A 122 20.57 16.67 -22.71
CA PHE A 122 20.45 17.92 -21.91
C PHE A 122 21.61 18.93 -22.13
N ASP A 123 22.41 18.74 -23.19
CA ASP A 123 23.55 19.59 -23.59
C ASP A 123 23.14 21.02 -24.03
N SER A 124 21.85 21.34 -23.96
CA SER A 124 21.28 22.66 -24.21
C SER A 124 21.29 23.57 -22.97
N ILE A 125 21.29 23.03 -21.76
CA ILE A 125 21.26 23.82 -20.51
C ILE A 125 22.63 24.48 -20.24
N ASP A 126 23.72 23.79 -20.54
CA ASP A 126 25.08 24.29 -20.29
C ASP A 126 25.51 25.41 -21.27
N ARG A 127 24.79 25.55 -22.39
CA ARG A 127 25.03 26.59 -23.41
C ARG A 127 24.55 27.98 -22.99
N GLU A 128 23.55 28.06 -22.12
CA GLU A 128 22.99 29.34 -21.66
C GLU A 128 23.85 30.00 -20.57
N LEU A 129 24.45 29.21 -19.68
CA LEU A 129 25.31 29.68 -18.59
C LEU A 129 26.62 30.35 -19.07
N GLN A 130 27.13 29.97 -20.25
CA GLN A 130 28.32 30.61 -20.81
C GLN A 130 28.05 32.00 -21.39
N ARG A 131 26.80 32.30 -21.77
CA ARG A 131 26.42 33.57 -22.38
C ARG A 131 26.29 34.70 -21.35
N GLU A 132 25.88 34.37 -20.12
CA GLU A 132 25.84 35.34 -19.02
C GLU A 132 27.22 35.70 -18.48
N ARG A 133 28.19 34.79 -18.56
CA ARG A 133 29.56 35.03 -18.05
C ARG A 133 30.45 35.84 -19.01
N SER A 134 29.98 36.07 -20.24
CA SER A 134 30.69 36.84 -21.27
C SER A 134 30.09 38.24 -21.53
N SER A 135 29.15 38.71 -20.69
CA SER A 135 28.65 40.09 -20.75
C SER A 135 29.08 40.93 -19.55
#